data_AF-A0A960WF57-F1
#
_entry.id   AF-A0A960WF57-F1
#
_cell.length_a   1.000
_cell.length_b   1.000
_cell.length_c   1.000
_cell.angle_alpha   90.00
_cell.angle_beta   90.00
_cell.angle_gamma   90.00
#
_symmetry.space_group_name_H-M   'P 1'
#
loop_
_entity.id
_entity.type
_entity.pdbx_description
1 polymer ?
#
loop_
_entity_poly.entity_id
_entity_poly.type
_entity_poly.pdbx_seq_one_letter_code
_entity_poly.pdbx_strand_id
1 'polypeptide(L)'
;MNILLVGSEGSIGKRYQAVIRHLGLALFCKDLDVEDAIEMSKIDRIIIATPTPTHKELILIYAKEKKPLLCEKPMMLSMDYTEIENIPNLYMVCNYKYVIPTGAKIFYNYFHAGNEDFASNFAQPLYIDPEASIAQTSPIFDLQYTFHGEHHKVTTEMLQQSYVKMIEDFENVNFDMLWNLKKKKKMTEVLLK
;
A
#
# COMPACT_ATOMS: atom_id res chain seq x y z
N MET A 1 5.29 -0.15 -20.52
CA MET A 1 4.03 -0.15 -19.76
C MET A 1 3.64 1.29 -19.43
N ASN A 2 2.36 1.62 -19.53
CA ASN A 2 1.81 2.94 -19.29
C ASN A 2 1.02 2.95 -17.97
N ILE A 3 1.47 3.73 -16.99
CA ILE A 3 0.84 3.85 -15.67
C ILE A 3 0.06 5.16 -15.58
N LEU A 4 -1.21 5.06 -15.14
CA LEU A 4 -1.96 6.20 -14.64
C LEU A 4 -1.75 6.34 -13.13
N LEU A 5 -1.24 7.48 -12.67
CA LEU A 5 -1.16 7.87 -11.27
C LEU A 5 -2.21 8.93 -10.95
N VAL A 6 -3.14 8.59 -10.06
CA VAL A 6 -4.20 9.47 -9.56
C VAL A 6 -3.79 10.02 -8.19
N GLY A 7 -3.90 11.34 -8.00
CA GLY A 7 -3.36 12.05 -6.83
C GLY A 7 -1.88 12.39 -6.97
N SER A 8 -1.45 12.78 -8.16
CA SER A 8 -0.04 12.95 -8.50
C SER A 8 0.65 14.09 -7.75
N GLU A 9 -0.06 15.15 -7.35
CA GLU A 9 0.54 16.35 -6.73
C GLU A 9 0.76 16.23 -5.22
N GLY A 10 0.13 15.23 -4.59
CA GLY A 10 0.37 14.90 -3.19
C GLY A 10 1.80 14.43 -2.92
N SER A 11 2.22 14.45 -1.64
CA SER A 11 3.56 14.01 -1.22
C SER A 11 3.88 12.57 -1.68
N ILE A 12 2.93 11.66 -1.48
CA ILE A 12 3.07 10.27 -1.91
C ILE A 12 2.97 10.11 -3.43
N GLY A 13 2.09 10.88 -4.09
CA GLY A 13 2.02 10.96 -5.55
C GLY A 13 3.36 11.34 -6.16
N LYS A 14 4.00 12.41 -5.68
CA LYS A 14 5.33 12.84 -6.12
C LYS A 14 6.41 11.77 -5.92
N ARG A 15 6.31 10.97 -4.85
CA ARG A 15 7.18 9.81 -4.66
C ARG A 15 6.96 8.76 -5.75
N TYR A 16 5.71 8.40 -6.07
CA TYR A 16 5.43 7.50 -7.18
C TYR A 16 5.93 8.04 -8.51
N GLN A 17 5.75 9.34 -8.79
CA GLN A 17 6.30 9.95 -10.00
C GLN A 17 7.82 9.73 -10.09
N ALA A 18 8.55 9.96 -8.99
CA ALA A 18 9.99 9.75 -8.95
C ALA A 18 10.39 8.28 -9.16
N VAL A 19 9.70 7.33 -8.51
CA VAL A 19 9.95 5.89 -8.66
C VAL A 19 9.68 5.42 -10.10
N ILE A 20 8.52 5.79 -10.66
CA ILE A 20 8.11 5.37 -12.01
C ILE A 20 9.07 5.92 -13.07
N ARG A 21 9.49 7.19 -12.92
CA ARG A 21 10.50 7.80 -13.80
C ARG A 21 11.88 7.15 -13.64
N HIS A 22 12.28 6.81 -12.42
CA HIS A 22 13.53 6.10 -12.15
C HIS A 22 13.58 4.75 -12.86
N LEU A 23 12.45 4.04 -12.93
CA LEU A 23 12.30 2.77 -13.64
C LEU A 23 12.14 2.92 -15.16
N GLY A 24 12.13 4.15 -15.70
CA GLY A 24 11.99 4.40 -17.14
C GLY A 24 10.60 4.09 -17.71
N LEU A 25 9.57 4.09 -16.87
CA LEU A 25 8.19 3.75 -17.25
C LEU A 25 7.41 4.98 -17.71
N ALA A 26 6.47 4.77 -18.64
CA ALA A 26 5.59 5.83 -19.11
C ALA A 26 4.54 6.18 -18.04
N LEU A 27 4.43 7.46 -17.73
CA LEU A 27 3.62 7.99 -16.63
C LEU A 27 2.59 9.00 -17.13
N PHE A 28 1.34 8.77 -16.79
CA PHE A 28 0.22 9.69 -16.93
C PHE A 28 -0.19 10.13 -15.54
N CYS A 29 -0.32 11.44 -15.32
CA CYS A 29 -0.69 12.00 -14.03
C CYS A 29 -2.12 12.55 -14.10
N LYS A 30 -2.88 12.37 -13.02
CA LYS A 30 -4.17 13.00 -12.80
C LYS A 30 -4.27 13.44 -11.34
N ASP A 31 -4.77 14.64 -11.09
CA ASP A 31 -5.17 15.07 -9.75
C ASP A 31 -6.69 15.22 -9.66
N LEU A 32 -7.21 15.28 -8.43
CA LEU A 32 -8.65 15.29 -8.15
C LEU A 32 -9.35 16.52 -8.72
N ASP A 33 -8.67 17.68 -8.67
CA ASP A 33 -9.21 18.97 -9.07
C ASP A 33 -8.99 19.28 -10.57
N VAL A 34 -8.42 18.33 -11.32
CA VAL A 34 -8.06 18.51 -12.72
C VAL A 34 -8.93 17.60 -13.60
N GLU A 35 -9.83 18.23 -14.37
CA GLU A 35 -10.66 17.55 -15.38
C GLU A 35 -9.86 17.27 -16.67
N ASP A 36 -8.78 16.50 -16.55
CA ASP A 36 -8.07 16.00 -17.73
C ASP A 36 -8.70 14.68 -18.19
N ALA A 37 -9.06 14.65 -19.47
CA ALA A 37 -9.45 13.44 -20.16
C ALA A 37 -8.21 12.58 -20.42
N ILE A 38 -8.14 11.43 -19.77
CA ILE A 38 -7.08 10.45 -20.00
C ILE A 38 -7.66 9.33 -20.85
N GLU A 39 -7.04 9.09 -22.00
CA GLU A 39 -7.46 8.04 -22.91
C GLU A 39 -7.12 6.67 -22.29
N MET A 40 -8.10 6.07 -21.62
CA MET A 40 -7.88 4.84 -20.87
C MET A 40 -7.38 3.69 -21.75
N SER A 41 -7.70 3.64 -23.04
CA SER A 41 -7.16 2.65 -23.98
C SER A 41 -5.62 2.55 -23.98
N LYS A 42 -4.93 3.64 -23.63
CA LYS A 42 -3.45 3.71 -23.55
C LYS A 42 -2.88 3.32 -22.20
N ILE A 43 -3.71 3.15 -21.17
CA ILE A 43 -3.27 2.87 -19.80
C ILE A 43 -3.26 1.36 -19.56
N ASP A 44 -2.16 0.83 -19.04
CA ASP A 44 -2.02 -0.60 -18.68
C ASP A 44 -2.31 -0.86 -17.21
N ARG A 45 -2.00 0.12 -16.35
CA ARG A 45 -2.03 0.00 -14.88
C ARG A 45 -2.46 1.32 -14.24
N ILE A 46 -3.07 1.23 -13.08
CA ILE A 46 -3.59 2.40 -12.36
C ILE A 46 -3.08 2.37 -10.92
N ILE A 47 -2.61 3.51 -10.43
CA ILE A 47 -2.22 3.74 -9.03
C ILE A 47 -3.10 4.84 -8.46
N ILE A 48 -3.72 4.59 -7.31
CA ILE A 48 -4.46 5.59 -6.53
C ILE A 48 -3.61 5.98 -5.33
N ALA A 49 -3.14 7.23 -5.32
CA ALA A 49 -2.30 7.82 -4.29
C ALA A 49 -2.91 9.11 -3.70
N THR A 50 -4.24 9.23 -3.75
CA THR A 50 -5.02 10.35 -3.23
C THR A 50 -5.21 10.25 -1.70
N PRO A 51 -5.79 11.25 -1.02
CA PRO A 51 -6.19 11.12 0.38
C PRO A 51 -7.19 9.97 0.58
N THR A 52 -7.04 9.19 1.67
CA THR A 52 -7.86 8.00 1.98
C THR A 52 -9.37 8.19 1.83
N PRO A 53 -10.01 9.32 2.23
CA PRO A 53 -11.45 9.48 2.06
C PRO A 53 -11.96 9.30 0.62
N THR A 54 -11.08 9.51 -0.37
CA THR A 54 -11.42 9.43 -1.80
C THR A 54 -11.17 8.06 -2.42
N HIS A 55 -10.44 7.16 -1.73
CA HIS A 55 -9.98 5.90 -2.30
C HIS A 55 -11.13 5.02 -2.78
N LYS A 56 -12.17 4.82 -1.96
CA LYS A 56 -13.30 3.93 -2.29
C LYS A 56 -13.98 4.32 -3.60
N GLU A 57 -14.30 5.60 -3.77
CA GLU A 57 -14.98 6.09 -4.97
C GLU A 57 -14.10 5.90 -6.21
N LEU A 58 -12.83 6.27 -6.13
CA LEU A 58 -11.88 6.10 -7.22
C LEU A 58 -11.65 4.63 -7.56
N ILE A 59 -11.59 3.75 -6.56
CA ILE A 59 -11.50 2.30 -6.75
C ILE A 59 -12.70 1.81 -7.57
N LEU A 60 -13.93 2.19 -7.18
CA LEU A 60 -15.14 1.79 -7.89
C LEU A 60 -15.22 2.34 -9.32
N ILE A 61 -14.67 3.54 -9.56
CA ILE A 61 -14.56 4.14 -10.90
C ILE A 61 -13.58 3.34 -11.75
N TYR A 62 -12.34 3.19 -11.29
CA TYR A 62 -11.26 2.60 -12.09
C TYR A 62 -11.30 1.07 -12.16
N ALA A 63 -11.97 0.39 -11.23
CA ALA A 63 -12.16 -1.06 -11.30
C ALA A 63 -12.91 -1.50 -12.57
N LYS A 64 -13.80 -0.64 -13.11
CA LYS A 64 -14.57 -0.89 -14.34
C LYS A 64 -13.66 -1.07 -15.57
N GLU A 65 -12.45 -0.52 -15.53
CA GLU A 65 -11.46 -0.62 -16.60
C GLU A 65 -10.80 -2.01 -16.68
N LYS A 66 -11.02 -2.88 -15.68
CA LYS A 66 -10.48 -4.25 -15.61
C LYS A 66 -8.95 -4.33 -15.69
N LYS A 67 -8.26 -3.22 -15.41
CA LYS A 67 -6.79 -3.13 -15.33
C LYS A 67 -6.34 -3.29 -13.90
N PRO A 68 -5.14 -3.85 -13.64
CA PRO A 68 -4.61 -3.90 -12.30
C PRO A 68 -4.55 -2.50 -11.66
N LEU A 69 -5.08 -2.42 -10.44
CA LEU A 69 -5.27 -1.22 -9.66
C LEU A 69 -4.53 -1.35 -8.34
N LEU A 70 -3.57 -0.48 -8.09
CA LEU A 70 -2.81 -0.43 -6.84
C LEU A 70 -3.24 0.80 -6.04
N CYS A 71 -3.80 0.61 -4.85
CA CYS A 71 -4.23 1.70 -3.98
C CYS A 71 -3.27 1.86 -2.80
N GLU A 72 -2.96 3.11 -2.48
CA GLU A 72 -2.24 3.47 -1.26
C GLU A 72 -2.95 3.01 0.01
N LYS A 73 -2.16 2.92 1.07
CA LYS A 73 -2.63 2.59 2.41
C LYS A 73 -2.96 3.87 3.21
N PRO A 74 -3.88 3.80 4.18
CA PRO A 74 -4.92 2.78 4.27
C PRO A 74 -5.88 2.91 3.08
N MET A 75 -6.43 1.79 2.60
CA MET A 75 -7.33 1.78 1.44
C MET A 75 -8.72 2.36 1.77
N MET A 76 -9.15 2.29 3.03
CA MET A 76 -10.39 2.89 3.53
C MET A 76 -10.21 3.33 4.98
N LEU A 77 -10.95 4.35 5.42
CA LEU A 77 -10.99 4.77 6.82
C LEU A 77 -11.75 3.78 7.70
N SER A 78 -12.75 3.09 7.16
CA SER A 78 -13.49 2.06 7.87
C SER A 78 -12.94 0.66 7.61
N MET A 79 -13.21 -0.26 8.53
CA MET A 79 -12.89 -1.68 8.39
C MET A 79 -13.90 -2.47 7.52
N ASP A 80 -14.90 -1.78 6.97
CA ASP A 80 -15.90 -2.34 6.05
C ASP A 80 -15.44 -2.19 4.60
N TYR A 81 -15.16 -3.32 3.95
CA TYR A 81 -14.67 -3.38 2.58
C TYR A 81 -15.65 -4.11 1.65
N THR A 82 -16.88 -4.36 2.10
CA THR A 82 -17.87 -5.19 1.38
C THR A 82 -18.07 -4.77 -0.09
N GLU A 83 -18.02 -3.46 -0.36
CA GLU A 83 -18.20 -2.94 -1.72
C GLU A 83 -17.00 -3.15 -2.65
N ILE A 84 -15.80 -3.35 -2.11
CA ILE A 84 -14.56 -3.44 -2.90
C ILE A 84 -13.82 -4.78 -2.77
N GLU A 85 -14.20 -5.63 -1.81
CA GLU A 85 -13.51 -6.90 -1.51
C GLU A 85 -13.53 -7.92 -2.64
N ASN A 86 -14.52 -7.83 -3.53
CA ASN A 86 -14.70 -8.75 -4.65
C ASN A 86 -14.07 -8.26 -5.96
N ILE A 87 -13.42 -7.09 -5.97
CA ILE A 87 -12.76 -6.54 -7.15
C ILE A 87 -11.47 -7.34 -7.41
N PRO A 88 -11.40 -8.14 -8.50
CA PRO A 88 -10.33 -9.14 -8.69
C PRO A 88 -8.97 -8.51 -9.04
N ASN A 89 -8.98 -7.31 -9.60
CA ASN A 89 -7.83 -6.54 -10.06
C ASN A 89 -7.39 -5.45 -9.07
N LEU A 90 -7.92 -5.47 -7.84
CA LEU A 90 -7.58 -4.51 -6.79
C LEU A 90 -6.49 -5.04 -5.88
N TYR A 91 -5.45 -4.23 -5.71
CA TYR A 91 -4.31 -4.47 -4.85
C TYR A 91 -4.11 -3.28 -3.91
N MET A 92 -3.62 -3.55 -2.72
CA MET A 92 -3.17 -2.56 -1.76
C MET A 92 -1.65 -2.60 -1.64
N VAL A 93 -1.07 -1.41 -1.46
CA VAL A 93 0.33 -1.26 -1.04
C VAL A 93 0.58 -2.04 0.24
N CYS A 94 1.71 -2.73 0.31
CA CYS A 94 2.18 -3.45 1.51
C CYS A 94 3.70 -3.44 1.58
N ASN A 95 4.28 -2.26 1.88
CA ASN A 95 5.73 -2.05 1.90
C ASN A 95 6.47 -3.04 2.80
N TYR A 96 5.90 -3.38 3.95
CA TYR A 96 6.51 -4.30 4.92
C TYR A 96 6.73 -5.70 4.35
N LYS A 97 5.90 -6.18 3.41
CA LYS A 97 6.07 -7.50 2.81
C LYS A 97 7.31 -7.61 1.92
N TYR A 98 7.81 -6.49 1.42
CA TYR A 98 9.06 -6.42 0.65
C TYR A 98 10.31 -6.31 1.52
N VAL A 99 10.13 -6.13 2.83
CA VAL A 99 11.21 -5.84 3.78
C VAL A 99 11.31 -6.92 4.86
N ILE A 100 10.17 -7.49 5.27
CA ILE A 100 10.06 -8.47 6.34
C ILE A 100 9.67 -9.82 5.72
N PRO A 101 10.47 -10.89 5.94
CA PRO A 101 10.16 -12.21 5.42
C PRO A 101 8.91 -12.80 6.07
N THR A 102 8.21 -13.65 5.33
CA THR A 102 7.02 -14.36 5.85
C THR A 102 7.43 -15.29 6.98
N GLY A 103 6.72 -15.22 8.11
CA GLY A 103 7.01 -16.02 9.31
C GLY A 103 7.96 -15.35 10.31
N ALA A 104 8.42 -14.12 10.03
CA ALA A 104 9.13 -13.33 11.01
C ALA A 104 8.23 -12.92 12.19
N LYS A 105 8.83 -12.74 13.37
CA LYS A 105 8.18 -12.17 14.55
C LYS A 105 8.48 -10.70 14.66
N ILE A 106 7.46 -9.86 14.72
CA ILE A 106 7.58 -8.40 14.59
C ILE A 106 7.47 -7.73 15.96
N PHE A 107 8.36 -6.77 16.19
CA PHE A 107 8.23 -5.76 17.22
C PHE A 107 8.15 -4.39 16.55
N TYR A 108 7.10 -3.63 16.84
CA TYR A 108 6.91 -2.27 16.34
C TYR A 108 6.68 -1.33 17.52
N ASN A 109 7.49 -0.29 17.65
CA ASN A 109 7.30 0.78 18.61
C ASN A 109 7.53 2.15 17.97
N TYR A 110 6.45 2.91 17.73
CA TYR A 110 6.58 4.29 17.29
C TYR A 110 5.34 5.09 17.69
N PHE A 111 5.58 6.21 18.36
CA PHE A 111 4.58 7.17 18.76
C PHE A 111 4.05 7.91 17.52
N HIS A 112 2.75 7.79 17.28
CA HIS A 112 2.06 8.51 16.22
C HIS A 112 1.13 9.57 16.83
N ALA A 113 1.38 10.84 16.52
CA ALA A 113 0.56 11.96 16.98
C ALA A 113 -0.61 12.31 16.03
N GLY A 114 -0.84 11.48 15.01
CA GLY A 114 -1.81 11.77 13.94
C GLY A 114 -3.20 11.21 14.22
N ASN A 115 -4.21 11.77 13.54
CA ASN A 115 -5.59 11.28 13.53
C ASN A 115 -5.77 10.00 12.67
N GLU A 116 -4.68 9.36 12.22
CA GLU A 116 -4.77 8.09 11.51
C GLU A 116 -5.02 6.98 12.54
N ASP A 117 -6.18 6.33 12.42
CA ASP A 117 -6.59 5.26 13.33
C ASP A 117 -5.53 4.15 13.43
N PHE A 118 -5.39 3.58 14.63
CA PHE A 118 -4.49 2.46 14.96
C PHE A 118 -4.45 1.40 13.85
N ALA A 119 -5.63 0.97 13.38
CA ALA A 119 -5.78 -0.02 12.34
C ALA A 119 -4.98 0.32 11.07
N SER A 120 -4.94 1.59 10.66
CA SER A 120 -4.27 2.04 9.44
C SER A 120 -2.74 1.97 9.53
N ASN A 121 -2.19 2.21 10.72
CA ASN A 121 -0.75 2.22 10.96
C ASN A 121 -0.18 0.82 11.20
N PHE A 122 -0.98 -0.09 11.78
CA PHE A 122 -0.51 -1.40 12.22
C PHE A 122 -1.06 -2.58 11.41
N ALA A 123 -2.03 -2.35 10.51
CA ALA A 123 -2.61 -3.42 9.69
C ALA A 123 -1.56 -4.21 8.90
N GLN A 124 -0.55 -3.54 8.33
CA GLN A 124 0.48 -4.21 7.53
C GLN A 124 1.44 -5.07 8.38
N PRO A 125 2.02 -4.56 9.50
CA PRO A 125 2.74 -5.42 10.45
C PRO A 125 1.91 -6.61 10.95
N LEU A 126 0.66 -6.38 11.38
CA LEU A 126 -0.23 -7.44 11.88
C LEU A 126 -0.64 -8.44 10.80
N TYR A 127 -0.69 -8.01 9.54
CA TYR A 127 -0.90 -8.89 8.40
C TYR A 127 0.27 -9.87 8.20
N ILE A 128 1.50 -9.42 8.46
CA ILE A 128 2.71 -10.25 8.32
C ILE A 128 2.87 -11.16 9.55
N ASP A 129 2.73 -10.60 10.75
CA ASP A 129 2.77 -11.32 12.02
C ASP A 129 1.53 -10.97 12.86
N PRO A 130 0.50 -11.83 12.88
CA PRO A 130 -0.70 -11.63 13.70
C PRO A 130 -0.44 -11.52 15.20
N GLU A 131 0.74 -11.93 15.66
CA GLU A 131 1.18 -11.86 17.07
C GLU A 131 2.22 -10.75 17.28
N ALA A 132 2.34 -9.80 16.34
CA ALA A 132 3.30 -8.70 16.45
C ALA A 132 3.14 -7.96 17.78
N SER A 133 4.26 -7.68 18.44
CA SER A 133 4.29 -6.83 19.63
C SER A 133 4.28 -5.37 19.20
N ILE A 134 3.23 -4.64 19.60
CA ILE A 134 3.01 -3.26 19.16
C ILE A 134 2.96 -2.33 20.38
N ALA A 135 3.77 -1.28 20.33
CA ALA A 135 3.77 -0.18 21.28
C ALA A 135 3.78 1.17 20.55
N GLN A 136 3.40 2.23 21.25
CA GLN A 136 3.40 3.60 20.74
C GLN A 136 4.07 4.55 21.73
N THR A 137 5.18 4.13 22.30
CA THR A 137 5.88 4.88 23.35
C THR A 137 7.18 5.49 22.85
N SER A 138 7.75 4.97 21.77
CA SER A 138 9.02 5.43 21.23
C SER A 138 8.85 6.70 20.39
N PRO A 139 9.63 7.78 20.62
CA PRO A 139 9.63 8.96 19.77
C PRO A 139 10.37 8.75 18.44
N ILE A 140 11.02 7.59 18.25
CA ILE A 140 11.76 7.23 17.03
C ILE A 140 11.15 5.99 16.39
N PHE A 141 11.20 5.90 15.07
CA PHE A 141 10.75 4.72 14.34
C PHE A 141 11.58 3.51 14.75
N ASP A 142 10.97 2.60 15.52
CA ASP A 142 11.60 1.36 15.96
C ASP A 142 10.78 0.17 15.48
N LEU A 143 11.25 -0.41 14.38
CA LEU A 143 10.68 -1.62 13.82
C LEU A 143 11.78 -2.67 13.71
N GLN A 144 11.51 -3.81 14.32
CA GLN A 144 12.43 -4.93 14.36
C GLN A 144 11.66 -6.21 14.02
N TYR A 145 12.39 -7.19 13.48
CA TYR A 145 11.85 -8.52 13.35
C TYR A 145 12.89 -9.58 13.69
N THR A 146 12.40 -10.73 14.14
CA THR A 146 13.21 -11.92 14.37
C THR A 146 12.85 -12.97 13.33
N PHE A 147 13.84 -13.50 12.61
CA PHE A 147 13.64 -14.55 11.61
C PHE A 147 14.75 -15.60 11.74
N HIS A 148 14.37 -16.87 11.88
CA HIS A 148 15.32 -17.98 12.16
C HIS A 148 16.27 -17.74 13.34
N GLY A 149 15.81 -16.99 14.36
CA GLY A 149 16.61 -16.65 15.54
C GLY A 149 17.53 -15.44 15.37
N GLU A 150 17.60 -14.85 14.18
CA GLU A 150 18.36 -13.62 13.92
C GLU A 150 17.48 -12.38 14.09
N HIS A 151 18.05 -11.34 14.71
CA HIS A 151 17.37 -10.07 14.93
C HIS A 151 17.77 -9.06 13.87
N HIS A 152 16.77 -8.43 13.26
CA HIS A 152 16.96 -7.44 12.21
C HIS A 152 16.21 -6.16 12.54
N LYS A 153 16.82 -5.02 12.19
CA LYS A 153 16.19 -3.71 12.28
C LYS A 153 15.72 -3.28 10.89
N VAL A 154 14.49 -2.78 10.81
CA VAL A 154 13.96 -2.16 9.60
C VAL A 154 14.23 -0.65 9.66
N THR A 155 14.82 -0.12 8.60
CA THR A 155 15.05 1.32 8.45
C THR A 155 13.98 1.96 7.57
N THR A 156 13.85 3.29 7.69
CA THR A 156 13.00 4.07 6.78
C THR A 156 13.49 3.97 5.33
N GLU A 157 14.80 3.84 5.11
CA GLU A 157 15.39 3.63 3.78
C GLU A 157 14.91 2.30 3.16
N MET A 158 14.90 1.20 3.92
CA MET A 158 14.39 -0.09 3.43
C MET A 158 12.91 0.02 3.01
N LEU A 159 12.11 0.73 3.80
CA LEU A 159 10.71 1.02 3.45
C LEU A 159 10.60 1.90 2.19
N GLN A 160 11.46 2.89 2.01
CA GLN A 160 11.48 3.69 0.78
C GLN A 160 11.87 2.84 -0.45
N GLN A 161 12.89 1.99 -0.34
CA GLN A 161 13.30 1.07 -1.39
C GLN A 161 12.21 0.07 -1.77
N SER A 162 11.34 -0.32 -0.82
CA SER A 162 10.22 -1.20 -1.12
C SER A 162 9.23 -0.62 -2.14
N TYR A 163 9.11 0.71 -2.27
CA TYR A 163 8.28 1.30 -3.32
C TYR A 163 8.81 1.00 -4.71
N VAL A 164 10.14 1.00 -4.88
CA VAL A 164 10.78 0.66 -6.16
C VAL A 164 10.46 -0.79 -6.51
N LYS A 165 10.77 -1.72 -5.60
CA LYS A 165 10.50 -3.16 -5.77
C LYS A 165 9.02 -3.45 -6.03
N MET A 166 8.14 -2.73 -5.35
CA MET A 166 6.69 -2.90 -5.51
C MET A 166 6.21 -2.46 -6.89
N ILE A 167 6.74 -1.37 -7.45
CA ILE A 167 6.40 -0.95 -8.81
C ILE A 167 6.99 -1.91 -9.84
N GLU A 168 8.20 -2.43 -9.63
CA GLU A 168 8.78 -3.49 -10.47
C GLU A 168 7.90 -4.76 -10.46
N ASP A 169 7.43 -5.21 -9.30
CA ASP A 169 6.53 -6.36 -9.20
C ASP A 169 5.15 -6.09 -9.83
N PHE A 170 4.64 -4.85 -9.68
CA PHE A 170 3.38 -4.44 -10.30
C PHE A 170 3.46 -4.36 -11.83
N GLU A 171 4.63 -3.99 -12.36
CA GLU A 171 4.95 -4.06 -13.79
C GLU A 171 4.97 -5.51 -14.28
N ASN A 172 5.75 -6.36 -13.60
CA ASN A 172 6.01 -7.74 -13.99
C ASN A 172 4.87 -8.71 -13.65
N VAL A 173 3.73 -8.20 -13.19
CA VAL A 173 2.53 -9.00 -12.84
C VAL A 173 2.82 -9.98 -11.68
N ASN A 174 3.82 -9.69 -10.86
CA ASN A 174 4.13 -10.45 -9.66
C ASN A 174 3.27 -9.97 -8.49
N PHE A 175 1.99 -10.35 -8.51
CA PHE A 175 1.02 -9.89 -7.53
C PHE A 175 1.02 -10.68 -6.22
N ASP A 176 1.90 -11.67 -6.07
CA ASP A 176 1.98 -12.46 -4.84
C ASP A 176 2.45 -11.62 -3.65
N MET A 177 3.32 -10.64 -3.93
CA MET A 177 3.85 -9.67 -2.97
C MET A 177 2.89 -8.50 -2.72
N LEU A 178 1.91 -8.29 -3.61
CA LEU A 178 0.85 -7.32 -3.39
C LEU A 178 -0.27 -7.90 -2.52
N TRP A 179 -0.93 -7.02 -1.78
CA TRP A 179 -2.02 -7.41 -0.92
C TRP A 179 -3.33 -7.33 -1.69
N ASN A 180 -4.04 -8.47 -1.84
CA ASN A 180 -5.42 -8.48 -2.31
C ASN A 180 -6.38 -8.72 -1.14
N LEU A 181 -7.59 -8.17 -1.21
CA LEU A 181 -8.57 -8.27 -0.14
C LEU A 181 -9.07 -9.71 0.09
N LYS A 182 -8.86 -10.64 -0.85
CA LYS A 182 -9.15 -12.07 -0.62
C LYS A 182 -8.23 -12.71 0.44
N LYS A 183 -7.02 -12.19 0.64
CA LYS A 183 -6.10 -12.60 1.72
C LYS A 183 -6.47 -11.99 3.10
N LYS A 184 -7.59 -11.24 3.21
CA LYS A 184 -7.99 -10.43 4.40
C LYS A 184 -8.61 -11.21 5.56
N LYS A 185 -9.20 -12.40 5.36
CA LYS A 185 -10.00 -13.08 6.42
C LYS A 185 -9.26 -13.17 7.78
N LYS A 186 -7.93 -13.27 7.74
CA LYS A 186 -7.06 -13.32 8.92
C LYS A 186 -6.83 -11.98 9.65
N MET A 187 -6.94 -10.82 8.98
CA MET A 187 -6.64 -9.51 9.56
C MET A 187 -7.83 -8.91 10.32
N THR A 188 -9.04 -9.00 9.76
CA THR A 188 -10.25 -8.47 10.41
C THR A 188 -10.49 -9.15 11.77
N GLU A 189 -10.10 -10.42 11.90
CA GLU A 189 -10.17 -11.20 13.15
C GLU A 189 -9.13 -10.77 14.21
N VAL A 190 -8.04 -10.11 13.80
CA VAL A 190 -6.95 -9.65 14.69
C VAL A 190 -7.21 -8.23 15.19
N LEU A 191 -7.77 -7.36 14.35
CA LEU A 191 -8.05 -5.96 14.70
C LEU A 191 -9.37 -5.75 15.47
N LEU A 192 -10.25 -6.76 15.51
CA LEU A 192 -11.54 -6.72 16.23
C LEU A 192 -11.51 -7.46 17.59
N LYS A 193 -10.33 -7.93 18.03
CA LYS A 193 -10.09 -8.47 19.37
C LYS A 193 -9.38 -7.43 20.23
#